data_AF-A0A2E0VF93-F1
#
_entry.id   AF-A0A2E0VF93-F1
#
_cell.length_a   1.000
_cell.length_b   1.000
_cell.length_c   1.000
_cell.angle_alpha   90.00
_cell.angle_beta   90.00
_cell.angle_gamma   90.00
#
_symmetry.space_group_name_H-M   'P 1'
#
loop_
_entity.id
_entity.type
_entity.pdbx_description
1 polymer ?
#
loop_
_entity_poly.entity_id
_entity_poly.type
_entity_poly.pdbx_seq_one_letter_code
_entity_poly.pdbx_strand_id
1 'polypeptide(L)'
;MPRRAPTEDTVDPVRSRLAASVATPAPRTAPRPAQAPTPMPEPAEAPAPAPDPTPEPPAAVGGVPEPEPRHVQRRVPPPVRRPAPQPPARKDAMSAMRITKKFLVNENESDRMEATLAAIGDAFGSRVTYSQASRAVWSLLAIAEEALAAHPRRGEPLRRPSKGDAIGMAEYEEELSDYLRTVLKRM
;
A
#
# COMPACT_ATOMS: atom_id res chain seq x y z
N MET A 1 15.29 -53.50 44.85
CA MET A 1 15.41 -52.42 43.84
C MET A 1 14.41 -51.31 44.19
N PRO A 2 14.79 -50.26 44.94
CA PRO A 2 13.89 -49.14 45.22
C PRO A 2 13.99 -48.03 44.17
N ARG A 3 12.84 -47.58 43.65
CA ARG A 3 12.65 -46.36 42.85
C ARG A 3 12.92 -45.12 43.70
N ARG A 4 13.76 -44.19 43.23
CA ARG A 4 13.85 -42.82 43.74
C ARG A 4 12.99 -41.89 42.88
N ALA A 5 12.09 -41.16 43.54
CA ALA A 5 11.32 -40.04 43.01
C ALA A 5 12.16 -38.74 43.03
N PRO A 6 11.78 -37.70 42.28
CA PRO A 6 12.58 -36.48 42.10
C PRO A 6 12.38 -35.50 43.28
N THR A 7 13.48 -34.92 43.74
CA THR A 7 13.47 -33.81 44.71
C THR A 7 13.32 -32.47 44.01
N GLU A 8 12.44 -31.68 44.60
CA GLU A 8 12.00 -30.33 44.28
C GLU A 8 13.09 -29.25 44.45
N ASP A 9 12.80 -28.12 43.79
CA ASP A 9 13.11 -26.75 44.19
C ASP A 9 14.57 -26.32 44.34
N THR A 10 15.23 -26.15 43.18
CA THR A 10 16.28 -25.13 43.05
C THR A 10 15.62 -23.80 42.69
N VAL A 11 15.27 -23.03 43.72
CA VAL A 11 14.80 -21.65 43.58
C VAL A 11 15.96 -20.79 43.08
N ASP A 12 15.85 -20.37 41.82
CA ASP A 12 16.87 -19.63 41.09
C ASP A 12 17.01 -18.19 41.64
N PRO A 13 18.16 -17.80 42.24
CA PRO A 13 18.32 -16.49 42.89
C PRO A 13 18.30 -15.32 41.90
N VAL A 14 18.39 -15.59 40.59
CA VAL A 14 18.32 -14.57 39.54
C VAL A 14 16.90 -14.02 39.40
N ARG A 15 15.87 -14.86 39.64
CA ARG A 15 14.45 -14.45 39.52
C ARG A 15 14.03 -13.47 40.61
N SER A 16 14.62 -13.56 41.80
CA SER A 16 14.31 -12.65 42.92
C SER A 16 14.85 -11.23 42.73
N ARG A 17 15.87 -11.02 41.89
CA ARG A 17 16.43 -9.67 41.65
C ARG A 17 15.61 -8.81 40.69
N LEU A 18 14.80 -9.42 39.82
CA LEU A 18 13.94 -8.68 38.89
C LEU A 18 12.68 -8.08 39.54
N ALA A 19 12.25 -8.57 40.70
CA ALA A 19 11.05 -8.05 41.38
C ALA A 19 11.30 -6.78 42.22
N ALA A 20 12.56 -6.44 42.53
CA ALA A 20 12.89 -5.35 43.46
C ALA A 20 13.16 -3.98 42.79
N SER A 21 13.10 -3.90 41.46
CA SER A 21 13.46 -2.67 40.72
C SER A 21 12.26 -1.83 40.25
N VAL A 22 11.10 -2.00 40.87
CA VAL A 22 9.87 -1.22 40.58
C VAL A 22 9.49 -0.39 41.80
N ALA A 23 10.30 0.61 42.16
CA ALA A 23 9.88 1.65 43.13
C ALA A 23 10.85 2.84 43.18
N THR A 24 10.96 3.61 42.09
CA THR A 24 11.47 4.98 42.21
C THR A 24 10.67 5.92 41.31
N PRO A 25 9.69 6.68 41.85
CA PRO A 25 9.06 7.74 41.09
C PRO A 25 10.03 8.91 40.92
N ALA A 26 10.35 9.24 39.67
CA ALA A 26 11.15 10.41 39.30
C ALA A 26 10.44 11.73 39.65
N PRO A 27 11.17 12.81 39.98
CA PRO A 27 10.58 14.11 40.29
C PRO A 27 9.88 14.71 39.06
N ARG A 28 8.61 15.07 39.23
CA ARG A 28 7.79 15.76 38.23
C ARG A 28 8.34 17.16 37.97
N THR A 29 8.90 17.38 36.79
CA THR A 29 9.19 18.70 36.25
C THR A 29 7.88 19.46 36.00
N ALA A 30 7.86 20.74 36.39
CA ALA A 30 6.72 21.62 36.27
C ALA A 30 6.27 21.82 34.80
N PRO A 31 4.97 21.99 34.53
CA PRO A 31 4.47 22.22 33.19
C PRO A 31 4.94 23.58 32.65
N ARG A 32 5.50 23.55 31.44
CA ARG A 32 5.88 24.73 30.65
C ARG A 32 4.63 25.51 30.25
N PRO A 33 4.62 26.86 30.29
CA PRO A 33 3.48 27.67 29.86
C PRO A 33 3.10 27.35 28.41
N ALA A 34 1.80 27.15 28.17
CA ALA A 34 1.23 26.96 26.86
C ALA A 34 1.45 28.22 26.01
N GLN A 35 2.07 28.06 24.84
CA GLN A 35 2.12 29.13 23.84
C GLN A 35 0.73 29.34 23.25
N ALA A 36 0.34 30.60 23.06
CA ALA A 36 -0.91 30.98 22.44
C ALA A 36 -1.00 30.42 21.00
N PRO A 37 -2.19 30.00 20.54
CA PRO A 37 -2.37 29.50 19.19
C PRO A 37 -2.11 30.61 18.15
N THR A 38 -1.26 30.30 17.17
CA THR A 38 -1.06 31.12 15.98
C THR A 38 -2.39 31.24 15.22
N PRO A 39 -2.82 32.43 14.79
CA PRO A 39 -4.02 32.58 13.98
C PRO A 39 -3.86 31.81 12.66
N MET A 40 -4.92 31.08 12.31
CA MET A 40 -5.03 30.30 11.08
C MET A 40 -5.03 31.25 9.87
N PRO A 41 -4.25 30.99 8.81
CA PRO A 41 -4.34 31.77 7.58
C PRO A 41 -5.70 31.56 6.93
N GLU A 42 -6.27 32.67 6.48
CA GLU A 42 -7.54 32.77 5.77
C GLU A 42 -7.50 31.97 4.47
N PRO A 43 -8.55 31.17 4.14
CA PRO A 43 -8.61 30.42 2.90
C PRO A 43 -8.62 31.36 1.68
N ALA A 44 -7.65 31.20 0.79
CA ALA A 44 -7.68 31.86 -0.51
C ALA A 44 -8.91 31.39 -1.31
N GLU A 45 -9.67 32.35 -1.84
CA GLU A 45 -10.83 32.08 -2.71
C GLU A 45 -10.43 31.24 -3.93
N ALA A 46 -11.21 30.21 -4.20
CA ALA A 46 -11.03 29.38 -5.39
C ALA A 46 -11.37 30.19 -6.66
N PRO A 47 -10.57 30.06 -7.74
CA PRO A 47 -10.90 30.68 -9.01
C PRO A 47 -12.21 30.10 -9.57
N ALA A 48 -13.07 30.97 -10.07
CA ALA A 48 -14.36 30.62 -10.65
C ALA A 48 -14.18 29.63 -11.83
N PRO A 49 -15.11 28.66 -12.00
CA PRO A 49 -15.09 27.75 -13.13
C PRO A 49 -15.30 28.52 -14.44
N ALA A 50 -14.52 28.16 -15.46
CA ALA A 50 -14.70 28.64 -16.82
C ALA A 50 -16.08 28.21 -17.36
N PRO A 51 -16.75 29.05 -18.17
CA PRO A 51 -18.04 28.71 -18.76
C PRO A 51 -17.92 27.53 -19.74
N ASP A 52 -18.90 26.63 -19.68
CA ASP A 52 -19.10 25.51 -20.60
C ASP A 52 -19.21 26.02 -22.05
N PRO A 53 -18.60 25.33 -23.04
CA PRO A 53 -18.85 25.62 -24.44
C PRO A 53 -20.29 25.26 -24.82
N THR A 54 -20.99 26.28 -25.32
CA THR A 54 -22.33 26.23 -25.91
C THR A 54 -22.50 25.06 -26.90
N PRO A 55 -23.60 24.28 -26.82
CA PRO A 55 -23.91 23.24 -27.80
C PRO A 55 -24.23 23.85 -29.17
N GLU A 56 -23.61 23.29 -30.20
CA GLU A 56 -23.81 23.61 -31.61
C GLU A 56 -25.23 23.18 -32.07
N PRO A 57 -26.00 24.01 -32.79
CA PRO A 57 -27.38 23.71 -33.15
C PRO A 57 -27.48 22.62 -34.25
N PRO A 58 -28.50 21.75 -34.19
CA PRO A 58 -28.78 20.78 -35.26
C PRO A 58 -29.34 21.49 -36.49
N ALA A 59 -28.73 21.23 -37.65
CA ALA A 59 -29.25 21.69 -38.93
C ALA A 59 -30.65 21.10 -39.19
N ALA A 60 -31.58 22.01 -39.47
CA ALA A 60 -32.99 21.74 -39.68
C ALA A 60 -33.30 21.00 -41.00
N VAL A 61 -34.19 20.02 -40.87
CA VAL A 61 -35.38 19.71 -41.69
C VAL A 61 -35.38 20.16 -43.16
N GLY A 62 -35.54 19.18 -44.06
CA GLY A 62 -36.02 19.41 -45.42
C GLY A 62 -36.77 18.20 -46.00
N GLY A 63 -38.10 18.20 -45.87
CA GLY A 63 -39.01 17.59 -46.86
C GLY A 63 -39.66 16.24 -46.51
N VAL A 64 -40.96 16.28 -46.23
CA VAL A 64 -41.96 15.20 -46.39
C VAL A 64 -43.08 15.85 -47.24
N PRO A 65 -43.65 15.25 -48.31
CA PRO A 65 -44.56 14.11 -48.15
C PRO A 65 -44.59 13.01 -49.25
N GLU A 66 -45.07 11.86 -48.78
CA GLU A 66 -45.54 10.60 -49.41
C GLU A 66 -46.72 10.81 -50.39
N PRO A 67 -46.90 9.98 -51.46
CA PRO A 67 -47.80 8.82 -51.41
C PRO A 67 -47.33 7.54 -52.16
N GLU A 68 -47.75 6.38 -51.63
CA GLU A 68 -47.64 5.06 -52.27
C GLU A 68 -48.28 5.00 -53.67
N PRO A 69 -47.89 4.03 -54.52
CA PRO A 69 -48.76 2.85 -54.60
C PRO A 69 -48.00 1.51 -54.70
N ARG A 70 -48.60 0.51 -54.05
CA ARG A 70 -48.28 -0.92 -54.14
C ARG A 70 -48.10 -1.38 -55.58
N HIS A 71 -46.93 -1.94 -55.90
CA HIS A 71 -46.76 -2.84 -57.04
C HIS A 71 -45.92 -4.06 -56.65
N VAL A 72 -46.42 -5.19 -57.13
CA VAL A 72 -45.99 -6.56 -56.86
C VAL A 72 -44.71 -6.88 -57.66
N GLN A 73 -43.93 -7.84 -57.16
CA GLN A 73 -42.85 -8.58 -57.85
C GLN A 73 -41.45 -7.94 -57.80
N ARG A 74 -40.50 -8.62 -57.16
CA ARG A 74 -39.72 -9.75 -57.71
C ARG A 74 -38.51 -9.96 -56.78
N ARG A 75 -38.22 -11.20 -56.37
CA ARG A 75 -37.05 -11.50 -55.52
C ARG A 75 -35.78 -11.03 -56.24
N VAL A 76 -35.13 -10.02 -55.69
CA VAL A 76 -33.75 -9.64 -56.07
C VAL A 76 -32.80 -10.43 -55.16
N PRO A 77 -31.82 -11.18 -55.70
CA PRO A 77 -30.80 -11.82 -54.87
C PRO A 77 -30.00 -10.74 -54.11
N PRO A 78 -29.58 -10.99 -52.86
CA PRO A 78 -28.84 -10.00 -52.09
C PRO A 78 -27.54 -9.61 -52.81
N PRO A 79 -27.16 -8.32 -52.82
CA PRO A 79 -25.90 -7.90 -53.39
C PRO A 79 -24.76 -8.54 -52.60
N VAL A 80 -23.81 -9.14 -53.32
CA VAL A 80 -22.54 -9.63 -52.76
C VAL A 80 -21.84 -8.44 -52.10
N ARG A 81 -21.83 -8.42 -50.76
CA ARG A 81 -21.08 -7.42 -49.99
C ARG A 81 -19.61 -7.61 -50.32
N ARG A 82 -19.01 -6.65 -51.03
CA ARG A 82 -17.54 -6.53 -51.07
C ARG A 82 -17.05 -6.30 -49.63
N PRO A 83 -16.00 -7.00 -49.18
CA PRO A 83 -15.38 -6.69 -47.89
C PRO A 83 -14.92 -5.23 -47.92
N ALA A 84 -15.30 -4.46 -46.90
CA ALA A 84 -14.72 -3.14 -46.69
C ALA A 84 -13.19 -3.28 -46.49
N PRO A 85 -12.37 -2.35 -47.01
CA PRO A 85 -10.94 -2.35 -46.72
C PRO A 85 -10.73 -2.22 -45.21
N GLN A 86 -10.16 -3.25 -44.59
CA GLN A 86 -9.72 -3.19 -43.20
C GLN A 86 -8.65 -2.09 -43.08
N PRO A 87 -8.76 -1.16 -42.11
CA PRO A 87 -7.65 -0.26 -41.80
C PRO A 87 -6.44 -1.11 -41.36
N PRO A 88 -5.20 -0.73 -41.73
CA PRO A 88 -4.02 -1.49 -41.36
C PRO A 88 -3.92 -1.56 -39.84
N ALA A 89 -3.79 -2.78 -39.31
CA ALA A 89 -3.55 -3.02 -37.90
C ALA A 89 -2.33 -2.22 -37.45
N ARG A 90 -2.55 -1.20 -36.60
CA ARG A 90 -1.47 -0.52 -35.88
C ARG A 90 -0.81 -1.55 -34.96
N LYS A 91 0.30 -2.11 -35.42
CA LYS A 91 1.23 -2.89 -34.60
C LYS A 91 2.06 -1.93 -33.75
N ASP A 92 1.41 -1.21 -32.83
CA ASP A 92 2.12 -0.61 -31.70
C ASP A 92 2.18 -1.65 -30.57
N ALA A 93 2.86 -2.75 -30.86
CA ALA A 93 3.29 -3.67 -29.83
C ALA A 93 4.54 -3.07 -29.17
N MET A 94 4.32 -2.13 -28.22
CA MET A 94 5.32 -1.93 -27.19
C MET A 94 5.45 -3.27 -26.47
N SER A 95 6.47 -4.03 -26.87
CA SER A 95 6.86 -5.26 -26.22
C SER A 95 7.33 -4.88 -24.83
N ALA A 96 6.37 -4.82 -23.89
CA ALA A 96 6.67 -4.70 -22.48
C ALA A 96 7.52 -5.91 -22.14
N MET A 97 8.83 -5.66 -21.99
CA MET A 97 9.83 -6.64 -21.63
C MET A 97 9.38 -7.25 -20.30
N ARG A 98 8.69 -8.40 -20.37
CA ARG A 98 8.23 -9.15 -19.20
C ARG A 98 9.47 -9.75 -18.57
N ILE A 99 10.14 -9.00 -17.70
CA ILE A 99 11.16 -9.53 -16.80
C ILE A 99 10.46 -10.54 -15.91
N THR A 100 10.46 -11.80 -16.33
CA THR A 100 9.93 -12.92 -15.55
C THR A 100 11.03 -13.34 -14.60
N LYS A 101 11.32 -12.49 -13.61
CA LYS A 101 12.20 -12.86 -12.50
C LYS A 101 11.44 -13.89 -11.67
N LYS A 102 11.75 -15.17 -11.90
CA LYS A 102 11.18 -16.27 -11.13
C LYS A 102 11.84 -16.23 -9.74
N PHE A 103 11.07 -15.83 -8.74
CA PHE A 103 11.48 -15.95 -7.35
C PHE A 103 11.35 -17.42 -6.95
N LEU A 104 12.43 -18.00 -6.43
CA LEU A 104 12.40 -19.30 -5.79
C LEU A 104 11.78 -19.09 -4.41
N VAL A 105 10.54 -19.54 -4.26
CA VAL A 105 9.77 -19.49 -3.01
C VAL A 105 9.67 -20.92 -2.50
N ASN A 106 10.06 -21.16 -1.25
CA ASN A 106 9.91 -22.47 -0.62
C ASN A 106 8.43 -22.75 -0.29
N GLU A 107 8.05 -24.02 -0.11
CA GLU A 107 6.66 -24.42 0.19
C GLU A 107 6.10 -23.67 1.41
N ASN A 108 6.85 -23.63 2.52
CA ASN A 108 6.47 -22.89 3.73
C ASN A 108 6.35 -21.37 3.49
N GLU A 109 7.11 -20.79 2.56
CA GLU A 109 6.96 -19.37 2.21
C GLU A 109 5.71 -19.13 1.37
N SER A 110 5.40 -20.07 0.47
CA SER A 110 4.17 -20.04 -0.33
C SER A 110 2.94 -20.12 0.57
N ASP A 111 2.92 -21.04 1.53
CA ASP A 111 1.81 -21.20 2.48
C ASP A 111 1.58 -19.93 3.32
N ARG A 112 2.67 -19.32 3.82
CA ARG A 112 2.60 -18.05 4.56
C ARG A 112 2.07 -16.92 3.70
N MET A 113 2.47 -16.89 2.44
CA MET A 113 2.03 -15.88 1.50
C MET A 113 0.54 -16.04 1.18
N GLU A 114 0.06 -17.27 0.94
CA GLU A 114 -1.36 -17.55 0.74
C GLU A 114 -2.19 -17.19 1.99
N ALA A 115 -1.74 -17.57 3.18
CA ALA A 115 -2.39 -17.20 4.44
C ALA A 115 -2.46 -15.67 4.62
N THR A 116 -1.40 -14.95 4.25
CA THR A 116 -1.37 -13.49 4.29
C THR A 116 -2.36 -12.89 3.28
N LEU A 117 -2.39 -13.39 2.04
CA LEU A 117 -3.33 -12.93 1.02
C LEU A 117 -4.79 -13.20 1.42
N ALA A 118 -5.07 -14.33 2.05
CA ALA A 118 -6.39 -14.66 2.59
C ALA A 118 -6.78 -13.68 3.70
N ALA A 119 -5.90 -13.44 4.68
CA ALA A 119 -6.16 -12.50 5.77
C ALA A 119 -6.39 -11.06 5.27
N ILE A 120 -5.64 -10.61 4.27
CA ILE A 120 -5.89 -9.32 3.62
C ILE A 120 -7.25 -9.38 2.91
N GLY A 121 -7.54 -10.44 2.17
CA GLY A 121 -8.81 -10.56 1.46
C GLY A 121 -10.03 -10.53 2.37
N ASP A 122 -9.95 -11.19 3.52
CA ASP A 122 -10.98 -11.19 4.56
C ASP A 122 -11.18 -9.78 5.15
N ALA A 123 -10.09 -9.06 5.41
CA ALA A 123 -10.14 -7.70 5.95
C ALA A 123 -10.78 -6.69 4.97
N PHE A 124 -10.55 -6.85 3.67
CA PHE A 124 -11.08 -5.97 2.63
C PHE A 124 -12.37 -6.49 1.97
N GLY A 125 -12.86 -7.67 2.37
CA GLY A 125 -14.03 -8.32 1.77
C GLY A 125 -13.88 -8.61 0.27
N SER A 126 -12.63 -8.78 -0.22
CA SER A 126 -12.35 -8.97 -1.64
C SER A 126 -11.16 -9.89 -1.87
N ARG A 127 -11.15 -10.63 -2.98
CA ARG A 127 -10.03 -11.53 -3.28
C ARG A 127 -8.80 -10.72 -3.69
N VAL A 128 -7.74 -10.83 -2.91
CA VAL A 128 -6.45 -10.20 -3.22
C VAL A 128 -5.54 -11.17 -3.96
N THR A 129 -5.03 -10.74 -5.11
CA THR A 129 -4.04 -11.48 -5.90
C THR A 129 -2.63 -11.14 -5.46
N TYR A 130 -1.69 -12.07 -5.70
CA TYR A 130 -0.27 -11.84 -5.40
C TYR A 130 0.26 -10.54 -6.02
N SER A 131 -0.03 -10.29 -7.31
CA SER A 131 0.40 -9.08 -8.00
C SER A 131 -0.12 -7.79 -7.36
N GLN A 132 -1.33 -7.81 -6.78
CA GLN A 132 -1.87 -6.64 -6.06
C GLN A 132 -1.14 -6.44 -4.73
N ALA A 133 -0.98 -7.50 -3.95
CA ALA A 133 -0.26 -7.44 -2.69
C ALA A 133 1.20 -7.01 -2.88
N SER A 134 1.91 -7.58 -3.85
CA SER A 134 3.30 -7.20 -4.13
C SER A 134 3.41 -5.72 -4.53
N ARG A 135 2.50 -5.22 -5.39
CA ARG A 135 2.49 -3.78 -5.74
C ARG A 135 2.23 -2.91 -4.51
N ALA A 136 1.26 -3.28 -3.68
CA ALA A 136 0.96 -2.55 -2.45
C ALA A 136 2.17 -2.53 -1.50
N VAL A 137 2.89 -3.65 -1.34
CA VAL A 137 4.13 -3.72 -0.55
C VAL A 137 5.22 -2.82 -1.13
N TRP A 138 5.41 -2.81 -2.45
CA TRP A 138 6.37 -1.90 -3.08
C TRP A 138 5.99 -0.44 -2.90
N SER A 139 4.71 -0.09 -3.02
CA SER A 139 4.23 1.26 -2.75
C SER A 139 4.45 1.64 -1.29
N LEU A 140 4.18 0.74 -0.34
CA LEU A 140 4.43 0.97 1.08
C LEU A 140 5.92 1.20 1.35
N LEU A 141 6.80 0.41 0.72
CA LEU A 141 8.24 0.59 0.84
C LEU A 141 8.70 1.96 0.32
N ALA A 142 8.20 2.38 -0.84
CA ALA A 142 8.53 3.70 -1.39
C ALA A 142 8.09 4.84 -0.47
N ILE A 143 6.88 4.77 0.10
CA ILE A 143 6.40 5.77 1.07
C ILE A 143 7.26 5.72 2.35
N ALA A 144 7.64 4.52 2.81
CA ALA A 144 8.51 4.37 3.97
C ALA A 144 9.91 4.97 3.74
N GLU A 145 10.48 4.81 2.54
CA GLU A 145 11.74 5.44 2.15
C GLU A 145 11.64 6.97 2.16
N GLU A 146 10.56 7.52 1.62
CA GLU A 146 10.31 8.97 1.66
C GLU A 146 10.13 9.47 3.09
N ALA A 147 9.36 8.76 3.92
CA ALA A 147 9.18 9.09 5.32
C ALA A 147 10.49 9.03 6.12
N LEU A 148 11.35 8.04 5.82
CA LEU A 148 12.69 7.92 6.40
C LEU A 148 13.61 9.06 5.98
N ALA A 149 13.53 9.51 4.72
CA ALA A 149 14.30 10.63 4.21
C ALA A 149 13.83 11.98 4.79
N ALA A 150 12.52 12.13 4.96
CA ALA A 150 11.90 13.32 5.54
C ALA A 150 12.09 13.42 7.06
N HIS A 151 12.41 12.31 7.74
CA HIS A 151 12.64 12.30 9.18
C HIS A 151 14.02 12.89 9.49
N PRO A 152 14.12 14.12 10.04
CA PRO A 152 15.41 14.66 10.43
C PRO A 152 15.97 13.75 11.52
N ARG A 153 17.21 13.24 11.33
CA ARG A 153 17.91 12.47 12.34
C ARG A 153 18.09 13.35 13.59
N ARG A 154 17.14 13.26 14.52
CA ARG A 154 17.20 13.89 15.84
C ARG A 154 17.85 12.90 16.79
N GLY A 155 19.18 12.85 16.77
CA GLY A 155 19.94 11.95 17.64
C GLY A 155 21.37 11.77 17.19
N GLU A 156 22.18 11.19 18.07
CA GLU A 156 23.50 10.68 17.73
C GLU A 156 23.34 9.60 16.65
N PRO A 157 24.19 9.56 15.62
CA PRO A 157 24.12 8.49 14.61
C PRO A 157 24.24 7.14 15.29
N LEU A 158 23.21 6.27 15.15
CA LEU A 158 23.26 4.91 15.68
C LEU A 158 24.54 4.21 15.21
N ARG A 159 25.45 3.95 16.15
CA ARG A 159 26.73 3.34 15.86
C ARG A 159 26.60 1.85 15.99
N ARG A 160 27.00 1.12 14.95
CA ARG A 160 27.04 -0.35 15.02
C ARG A 160 28.04 -0.80 16.10
N PRO A 161 27.62 -1.64 17.05
CA PRO A 161 28.50 -2.23 18.05
C PRO A 161 29.61 -3.10 17.45
N SER A 162 30.65 -3.37 18.25
CA SER A 162 31.79 -4.17 17.82
C SER A 162 31.43 -5.66 17.66
N LYS A 163 32.16 -6.37 16.79
CA LYS A 163 31.93 -7.80 16.54
C LYS A 163 32.23 -8.60 17.83
N GLY A 164 31.20 -9.20 18.42
CA GLY A 164 31.29 -9.98 19.66
C GLY A 164 30.59 -9.34 20.86
N ASP A 165 30.16 -8.09 20.75
CA ASP A 165 29.34 -7.43 21.76
C ASP A 165 27.85 -7.75 21.53
N ALA A 166 27.41 -8.85 22.12
CA ALA A 166 26.02 -9.31 21.97
C ALA A 166 25.01 -8.37 22.64
N ILE A 167 25.39 -7.72 23.76
CA ILE A 167 24.52 -6.79 24.49
C ILE A 167 24.34 -5.51 23.67
N GLY A 168 25.46 -4.92 23.22
CA GLY A 168 25.38 -3.73 22.38
C GLY A 168 24.60 -3.98 21.09
N MET A 169 24.73 -5.15 20.47
CA MET A 169 23.94 -5.50 19.28
C MET A 169 22.44 -5.55 19.55
N ALA A 170 22.02 -6.07 20.70
CA ALA A 170 20.61 -6.10 21.09
C ALA A 170 20.07 -4.67 21.32
N GLU A 171 20.83 -3.82 22.01
CA GLU A 171 20.46 -2.40 22.21
C GLU A 171 20.35 -1.65 20.88
N TYR A 172 21.33 -1.85 19.98
CA TYR A 172 21.29 -1.27 18.63
C TYR A 172 20.07 -1.71 17.83
N GLU A 173 19.68 -3.00 17.91
CA GLU A 173 18.49 -3.53 17.24
C GLU A 173 17.20 -2.97 17.84
N GLU A 174 17.15 -2.75 19.16
CA GLU A 174 16.03 -2.12 19.84
C GLU A 174 15.88 -0.66 19.44
N GLU A 175 16.96 0.13 19.47
CA GLU A 175 16.95 1.52 19.03
C GLU A 175 16.56 1.65 17.55
N LEU A 176 17.08 0.78 16.68
CA LEU A 176 16.71 0.74 15.27
C LEU A 176 15.21 0.43 15.09
N SER A 177 14.69 -0.53 15.86
CA SER A 177 13.28 -0.91 15.81
C SER A 177 12.38 0.23 16.27
N ASP A 178 12.73 0.93 17.34
CA ASP A 178 11.96 2.06 17.86
C ASP A 178 12.01 3.28 16.93
N TYR A 179 13.15 3.52 16.30
CA TYR A 179 13.28 4.52 15.24
C TYR A 179 12.33 4.21 14.07
N LEU A 180 12.37 2.99 13.53
CA LEU A 180 11.51 2.58 12.42
C LEU A 180 10.02 2.64 12.79
N ARG A 181 9.65 2.21 14.00
CA ARG A 181 8.27 2.33 14.50
C ARG A 181 7.81 3.77 14.60
N THR A 182 8.69 4.68 15.03
CA THR A 182 8.37 6.11 15.13
C THR A 182 8.13 6.74 13.76
N VAL A 183 8.92 6.35 12.76
CA VAL A 183 8.74 6.79 11.38
C VAL A 183 7.43 6.25 10.80
N LEU A 184 7.18 4.95 10.96
CA LEU A 184 5.96 4.29 10.46
C LEU A 184 4.67 4.83 11.10
N LYS A 185 4.70 5.24 12.38
CA LYS A 185 3.54 5.85 13.05
C LYS A 185 3.17 7.24 12.55
N ARG A 186 4.07 7.90 11.80
CA ARG A 186 3.85 9.24 11.24
C ARG A 186 3.42 9.22 9.77
N MET A 187 3.51 8.06 9.13
CA MET A 187 2.90 7.80 7.83
C MET A 187 1.38 7.65 7.98
#